data_AF-W9WI07-F1
#
_entry.id   AF-W9WI07-F1
#
_cell.length_a   1.000
_cell.length_b   1.000
_cell.length_c   1.000
_cell.angle_alpha   90.00
_cell.angle_beta   90.00
_cell.angle_gamma   90.00
#
_symmetry.space_group_name_H-M   'P 1'
#
loop_
_entity.id
_entity.type
_entity.pdbx_description
1 polymer ?
#
loop_
_entity_poly.entity_id
_entity_poly.type
_entity_poly.pdbx_seq_one_letter_code
_entity_poly.pdbx_strand_id
1 'polypeptide(L)'
;MSPQSRPAPVKIKREAEIQALENLQKKPPDQRVKIYVGKNNAEIEVGLEDLGKSPILKALISKLGAPGPYIMHPKLTTVNADHFQSVREFLLTDEYMPALVNNPHGEDVLPKQLDGCTSVDHYENEALRGAHLYVLAEKLEMRTLQALVFRKITQAQFHKYGIKCLLDLAMVMFSRPQESDMNGKGRCKRDDDDNNFDEGDALENWLVEALKNQFQATMIHHARQFFRVANHGACKKRGFGVRVLRSKVDDWEALGPDFIASEDDD
;
A
#
# COMPACT_ATOMS: atom_id res chain seq x y z
N MET A 1 -21.20 17.90 30.90
CA MET A 1 -21.45 18.29 29.49
C MET A 1 -20.12 18.22 28.76
N SER A 2 -19.93 17.19 27.94
CA SER A 2 -18.69 17.00 27.19
C SER A 2 -18.61 18.03 26.05
N PRO A 3 -17.47 18.70 25.83
CA PRO A 3 -17.32 19.60 24.71
C PRO A 3 -17.37 18.80 23.40
N GLN A 4 -18.28 19.18 22.51
CA GLN A 4 -18.33 18.67 21.14
C GLN A 4 -17.00 19.00 20.45
N SER A 5 -16.20 17.97 20.17
CA SER A 5 -15.01 18.10 19.33
C SER A 5 -15.42 18.56 17.94
N ARG A 6 -15.15 19.83 17.61
CA ARG A 6 -15.22 20.28 16.22
C ARG A 6 -14.22 19.44 15.41
N PRO A 7 -14.62 18.83 14.28
CA PRO A 7 -13.67 18.13 13.43
C PRO A 7 -12.60 19.13 12.97
N ALA A 8 -11.33 18.74 13.17
CA ALA A 8 -10.14 19.43 12.67
C ALA A 8 -10.22 19.57 11.13
N PRO A 9 -9.43 20.46 10.50
CA PRO A 9 -9.74 21.00 9.17
C PRO A 9 -9.55 19.99 8.02
N VAL A 10 -10.60 19.20 7.75
CA VAL A 10 -10.73 18.24 6.62
C VAL A 10 -10.79 18.93 5.23
N LYS A 11 -10.91 20.26 5.19
CA LYS A 11 -11.38 20.99 4.00
C LYS A 11 -10.31 21.17 2.91
N ILE A 12 -9.07 21.46 3.27
CA ILE A 12 -8.06 21.99 2.33
C ILE A 12 -7.65 20.95 1.26
N LYS A 13 -7.51 19.67 1.64
CA LYS A 13 -7.02 18.63 0.71
C LYS A 13 -8.13 18.03 -0.16
N ARG A 14 -9.38 17.98 0.31
CA ARG A 14 -10.55 17.68 -0.55
C ARG A 14 -10.83 18.81 -1.54
N GLU A 15 -10.65 20.07 -1.14
CA GLU A 15 -10.77 21.22 -2.05
C GLU A 15 -9.77 21.12 -3.21
N ALA A 16 -8.53 20.69 -2.95
CA ALA A 16 -7.53 20.47 -3.98
C ALA A 16 -7.95 19.37 -4.99
N GLU A 17 -8.53 18.27 -4.51
CA GLU A 17 -9.06 17.21 -5.39
C GLU A 17 -10.22 17.73 -6.24
N ILE A 18 -11.19 18.43 -5.63
CA ILE A 18 -12.33 19.02 -6.35
C ILE A 18 -11.83 19.99 -7.42
N GLN A 19 -10.89 20.87 -7.07
CA GLN A 19 -10.32 21.82 -8.01
C GLN A 19 -9.55 21.13 -9.15
N ALA A 20 -8.81 20.06 -8.86
CA ALA A 20 -8.12 19.27 -9.88
C ALA A 20 -9.11 18.58 -10.83
N LEU A 21 -10.23 18.08 -10.31
CA LEU A 21 -11.31 17.49 -11.11
C LEU A 21 -12.02 18.53 -11.98
N GLU A 22 -12.32 19.72 -11.46
CA GLU A 22 -12.89 20.82 -12.24
C GLU A 22 -11.93 21.28 -13.35
N ASN A 23 -10.63 21.34 -13.06
CA ASN A 23 -9.61 21.68 -14.05
C ASN A 23 -9.51 20.60 -15.12
N LEU A 24 -9.61 19.32 -14.75
CA LEU A 24 -9.66 18.21 -15.70
C LEU A 24 -10.87 18.34 -16.64
N GLN A 25 -12.06 18.65 -16.13
CA GLN A 25 -13.27 18.80 -16.95
C GLN A 25 -13.21 19.96 -17.95
N LYS A 26 -12.42 21.01 -17.64
CA LYS A 26 -12.18 22.14 -18.55
C LYS A 26 -11.22 21.78 -19.69
N LYS A 27 -10.49 20.66 -19.61
CA LYS A 27 -9.54 20.26 -20.65
C LYS A 27 -10.27 19.74 -21.90
N PRO A 28 -9.73 20.02 -23.10
CA PRO A 28 -10.20 19.42 -24.34
C PRO A 28 -10.24 17.87 -24.29
N PRO A 29 -11.19 17.20 -24.99
CA PRO A 29 -11.29 15.74 -24.99
C PRO A 29 -10.01 14.99 -25.42
N ASP A 30 -9.20 15.58 -26.28
CA ASP A 30 -7.93 15.02 -26.75
C ASP A 30 -6.81 15.07 -25.70
N GLN A 31 -6.99 15.87 -24.64
CA GLN A 31 -6.08 15.98 -23.50
C GLN A 31 -6.54 15.17 -22.28
N ARG A 32 -7.65 14.43 -22.40
CA ARG A 32 -8.21 13.59 -21.35
C ARG A 32 -8.13 12.13 -21.76
N VAL A 33 -7.85 11.25 -20.81
CA VAL A 33 -7.72 9.81 -21.05
C VAL A 33 -8.73 9.07 -20.20
N LYS A 34 -9.55 8.25 -20.85
CA LYS A 34 -10.50 7.34 -20.19
C LYS A 34 -9.83 6.01 -19.89
N ILE A 35 -9.78 5.62 -18.62
CA ILE A 35 -9.20 4.36 -18.16
C ILE A 35 -10.33 3.47 -17.67
N TYR A 36 -10.45 2.27 -18.24
CA TYR A 36 -11.45 1.28 -17.84
C TYR A 36 -10.86 0.30 -16.83
N VAL A 37 -11.44 0.28 -15.62
CA VAL A 37 -10.90 -0.47 -14.47
C VAL A 37 -11.95 -1.38 -13.84
N GLY A 38 -11.51 -2.55 -13.37
CA GLY A 38 -12.35 -3.51 -12.68
C GLY A 38 -13.28 -4.30 -13.58
N LYS A 39 -14.00 -5.27 -12.99
CA LYS A 39 -14.86 -6.21 -13.71
C LYS A 39 -16.02 -5.53 -14.46
N ASN A 40 -16.43 -4.37 -13.99
CA ASN A 40 -17.54 -3.59 -14.55
C ASN A 40 -17.06 -2.50 -15.54
N ASN A 41 -15.77 -2.45 -15.86
CA ASN A 41 -15.17 -1.38 -16.68
C ASN A 41 -15.55 0.02 -16.18
N ALA A 42 -15.39 0.26 -14.87
CA ALA A 42 -15.59 1.58 -14.30
C ALA A 42 -14.70 2.58 -15.04
N GLU A 43 -15.30 3.66 -15.52
CA GLU A 43 -14.63 4.65 -16.34
C GLU A 43 -14.01 5.72 -15.44
N ILE A 44 -12.68 5.80 -15.44
CA ILE A 44 -11.90 6.75 -14.65
C ILE A 44 -11.17 7.68 -15.60
N GLU A 45 -11.41 8.98 -15.46
CA GLU A 45 -10.82 10.00 -16.31
C GLU A 45 -9.65 10.70 -15.62
N VAL A 46 -8.55 10.88 -16.37
CA VAL A 46 -7.33 11.60 -15.96
C VAL A 46 -6.79 12.47 -17.10
N GLY A 47 -5.91 13.43 -16.80
CA GLY A 47 -5.24 14.21 -17.84
C GLY A 47 -4.14 13.42 -18.52
N LEU A 48 -3.92 13.67 -19.81
CA LEU A 48 -2.85 13.04 -20.59
C LEU A 48 -1.46 13.35 -20.02
N GLU A 49 -1.29 14.56 -19.47
CA GLU A 49 -0.05 15.01 -18.82
C GLU A 49 0.20 14.32 -17.47
N ASP A 50 -0.86 14.04 -16.71
CA ASP A 50 -0.80 13.41 -15.38
C ASP A 50 -0.29 11.97 -15.46
N LEU A 51 -0.52 11.29 -16.59
CA LEU A 51 0.02 9.96 -16.88
C LEU A 51 1.55 9.92 -16.91
N GLY A 52 2.25 11.07 -16.95
CA GLY A 52 3.70 11.12 -16.75
C GLY A 52 4.17 10.47 -15.44
N LYS A 53 3.30 10.38 -14.43
CA LYS A 53 3.56 9.75 -13.12
C LYS A 53 3.45 8.22 -13.14
N SER A 54 2.92 7.63 -14.20
CA SER A 54 2.87 6.16 -14.40
C SER A 54 3.38 5.78 -15.79
N PRO A 55 4.62 5.30 -15.91
CA PRO A 55 5.18 4.83 -17.17
C PRO A 55 4.31 3.76 -17.84
N ILE A 56 3.74 2.84 -17.04
CA ILE A 56 2.86 1.77 -17.52
C ILE A 56 1.56 2.33 -18.10
N LEU A 57 0.83 3.18 -17.37
CA LEU A 57 -0.41 3.73 -17.91
C LEU A 57 -0.15 4.56 -19.17
N LYS A 58 0.93 5.33 -19.19
CA LYS A 58 1.34 6.11 -20.38
C LYS A 58 1.63 5.22 -21.59
N ALA A 59 2.24 4.05 -21.39
CA ALA A 59 2.53 3.10 -22.47
C ALA A 59 1.27 2.39 -23.02
N LEU A 60 0.20 2.31 -22.22
CA LEU A 60 -1.04 1.62 -22.59
C LEU A 60 -2.07 2.51 -23.33
N ILE A 61 -1.73 3.77 -23.61
CA ILE A 61 -2.65 4.70 -24.28
C ILE A 61 -2.93 4.24 -25.71
N SER A 62 -4.20 3.99 -26.01
CA SER A 62 -4.71 3.78 -27.36
C SER A 62 -5.41 5.05 -27.87
N LYS A 63 -5.25 5.32 -29.17
CA LYS A 63 -5.95 6.39 -29.90
C LYS A 63 -6.81 5.85 -31.05
N LEU A 64 -6.92 4.52 -31.20
CA LEU A 64 -7.59 3.89 -32.33
C LEU A 64 -9.09 3.76 -32.07
N GLY A 65 -9.92 4.33 -32.97
CA GLY A 65 -11.36 4.06 -33.04
C GLY A 65 -12.25 4.79 -32.03
N ALA A 66 -11.72 5.74 -31.23
CA ALA A 66 -12.47 6.51 -30.25
C ALA A 66 -12.29 8.02 -30.46
N PRO A 67 -13.25 8.86 -30.02
CA PRO A 67 -13.15 10.33 -30.13
C PRO A 67 -12.04 10.95 -29.26
N GLY A 68 -11.40 10.18 -28.39
CA GLY A 68 -10.28 10.61 -27.56
C GLY A 68 -9.41 9.44 -27.09
N PRO A 69 -8.26 9.71 -26.44
CA PRO A 69 -7.39 8.67 -25.91
C PRO A 69 -8.08 7.81 -24.84
N TYR A 70 -7.78 6.52 -24.82
CA TYR A 70 -8.30 5.60 -23.80
C TYR A 70 -7.29 4.51 -23.44
N ILE A 71 -7.53 3.88 -22.29
CA ILE A 71 -6.80 2.71 -21.81
C ILE A 71 -7.83 1.64 -21.46
N MET A 72 -7.79 0.53 -22.20
CA MET A 72 -8.54 -0.69 -21.88
C MET A 72 -7.57 -1.85 -21.95
N HIS A 73 -7.27 -2.45 -20.79
CA HIS A 73 -6.28 -3.52 -20.70
C HIS A 73 -6.79 -4.66 -19.79
N PRO A 74 -6.66 -5.95 -20.19
CA PRO A 74 -7.19 -7.07 -19.41
C PRO A 74 -6.72 -7.10 -17.95
N LYS A 75 -5.48 -6.69 -17.68
CA LYS A 75 -4.96 -6.65 -16.31
C LYS A 75 -5.65 -5.61 -15.42
N LEU A 76 -6.15 -4.51 -15.99
CA LEU A 76 -6.91 -3.50 -15.25
C LEU A 76 -8.31 -3.99 -14.85
N THR A 77 -8.86 -5.01 -15.52
CA THR A 77 -10.16 -5.61 -15.14
C THR A 77 -10.10 -6.35 -13.80
N THR A 78 -8.90 -6.74 -13.36
CA THR A 78 -8.67 -7.42 -12.07
C THR A 78 -8.43 -6.45 -10.91
N VAL A 79 -8.26 -5.16 -11.21
CA VAL A 79 -8.00 -4.12 -10.20
C VAL A 79 -9.32 -3.64 -9.63
N ASN A 80 -9.40 -3.49 -8.30
CA ASN A 80 -10.55 -2.88 -7.66
C ASN A 80 -10.61 -1.38 -8.04
N ALA A 81 -11.76 -0.91 -8.54
CA ALA A 81 -11.98 0.48 -8.92
C ALA A 81 -11.76 1.45 -7.75
N ASP A 82 -12.13 1.08 -6.53
CA ASP A 82 -11.96 1.91 -5.33
C ASP A 82 -10.48 2.13 -5.00
N HIS A 83 -9.64 1.09 -5.18
CA HIS A 83 -8.19 1.23 -5.02
C HIS A 83 -7.59 2.08 -6.14
N PHE A 84 -8.13 1.98 -7.36
CA PHE A 84 -7.67 2.79 -8.48
C PHE A 84 -8.11 4.26 -8.37
N GLN A 85 -9.19 4.57 -7.67
CA GLN A 85 -9.57 5.95 -7.38
C GLN A 85 -8.45 6.68 -6.61
N SER A 86 -7.73 5.99 -5.72
CA SER A 86 -6.54 6.56 -5.05
C SER A 86 -5.36 6.77 -5.98
N VAL A 87 -5.20 5.93 -7.01
CA VAL A 87 -4.23 6.17 -8.09
C VAL A 87 -4.62 7.44 -8.84
N ARG A 88 -5.89 7.63 -9.17
CA ARG A 88 -6.40 8.83 -9.84
C ARG A 88 -6.16 10.10 -9.02
N GLU A 89 -6.50 10.08 -7.73
CA GLU A 89 -6.23 11.18 -6.80
C GLU A 89 -4.75 11.57 -6.82
N PHE A 90 -3.86 10.56 -6.74
CA PHE A 90 -2.42 10.77 -6.78
C PHE A 90 -1.94 11.33 -8.13
N LEU A 91 -2.47 10.81 -9.24
CA LEU A 91 -2.15 11.33 -10.58
C LEU A 91 -2.48 12.82 -10.66
N LEU A 92 -3.60 13.25 -10.09
CA LEU A 92 -4.06 14.63 -10.14
C LEU A 92 -3.37 15.55 -9.13
N THR A 93 -3.04 15.06 -7.93
CA THR A 93 -2.67 15.92 -6.78
C THR A 93 -1.35 15.58 -6.10
N ASP A 94 -0.66 14.51 -6.53
CA ASP A 94 0.51 13.93 -5.84
C ASP A 94 0.24 13.45 -4.41
N GLU A 95 -1.05 13.28 -4.07
CA GLU A 95 -1.53 12.81 -2.78
C GLU A 95 -2.78 11.93 -2.99
N TYR A 96 -3.11 11.08 -2.02
CA TYR A 96 -4.40 10.38 -2.00
C TYR A 96 -5.03 10.51 -0.61
N MET A 97 -6.36 10.47 -0.51
CA MET A 97 -7.03 10.60 0.79
C MET A 97 -7.16 9.23 1.47
N PRO A 98 -7.01 9.15 2.81
CA PRO A 98 -6.69 10.24 3.72
C PRO A 98 -5.22 10.63 3.62
N ALA A 99 -4.95 11.93 3.73
CA ALA A 99 -3.60 12.45 3.62
C ALA A 99 -2.81 12.24 4.92
N LEU A 100 -1.48 12.22 4.81
CA LEU A 100 -0.64 12.32 5.99
C LEU A 100 -0.80 13.74 6.57
N VAL A 101 -1.17 13.83 7.83
CA VAL A 101 -1.21 15.08 8.59
C VAL A 101 -0.08 15.02 9.62
N ASN A 102 0.79 16.03 9.58
CA ASN A 102 1.72 16.26 10.68
C ASN A 102 0.87 16.69 11.89
N ASN A 103 0.74 15.81 12.88
CA ASN A 103 -0.08 15.97 14.10
C ASN A 103 0.62 15.17 15.20
N PRO A 104 0.51 15.46 16.51
CA PRO A 104 0.11 16.65 17.27
C PRO A 104 1.27 17.22 18.15
N HIS A 105 2.48 16.68 18.02
CA HIS A 105 3.64 16.97 18.89
C HIS A 105 4.78 17.72 18.19
N GLY A 106 4.63 18.07 16.90
CA GLY A 106 5.65 18.73 16.08
C GLY A 106 5.76 18.12 14.68
N GLU A 107 6.45 18.81 13.78
CA GLU A 107 6.57 18.44 12.36
C GLU A 107 7.32 17.11 12.12
N ASP A 108 8.26 16.79 13.01
CA ASP A 108 9.16 15.64 12.93
C ASP A 108 8.89 14.55 13.99
N VAL A 109 7.78 14.64 14.71
CA VAL A 109 7.45 13.66 15.77
C VAL A 109 6.55 12.56 15.23
N LEU A 110 6.96 11.30 15.44
CA LEU A 110 6.18 10.11 15.16
C LEU A 110 5.42 9.64 16.42
N PRO A 111 4.26 8.97 16.28
CA PRO A 111 3.56 8.66 15.03
C PRO A 111 2.75 9.85 14.48
N LYS A 112 2.62 9.93 13.16
CA LYS A 112 1.77 10.91 12.46
C LYS A 112 0.31 10.47 12.44
N GLN A 113 -0.59 11.38 12.08
CA GLN A 113 -2.02 11.09 11.95
C GLN A 113 -2.44 11.07 10.47
N LEU A 114 -3.39 10.22 10.13
CA LEU A 114 -4.10 10.31 8.85
C LEU A 114 -5.30 11.26 8.99
N ASP A 115 -5.51 12.09 7.99
CA ASP A 115 -6.61 13.06 7.98
C ASP A 115 -7.96 12.34 8.06
N GLY A 116 -8.86 12.79 8.94
CA GLY A 116 -10.17 12.18 9.12
C GLY A 116 -10.20 10.77 9.73
N CYS A 117 -9.05 10.15 10.04
CA CYS A 117 -9.00 8.88 10.76
C CYS A 117 -9.07 9.11 12.27
N THR A 118 -10.12 8.58 12.90
CA THR A 118 -10.48 8.84 14.31
C THR A 118 -10.56 7.60 15.19
N SER A 119 -10.51 6.40 14.62
CA SER A 119 -10.65 5.13 15.35
C SER A 119 -9.62 4.11 14.88
N VAL A 120 -9.35 3.11 15.73
CA VAL A 120 -8.47 1.97 15.40
C VAL A 120 -8.93 1.31 14.09
N ASP A 121 -10.22 1.02 13.97
CA ASP A 121 -10.79 0.41 12.75
C ASP A 121 -10.55 1.25 11.50
N HIS A 122 -10.60 2.59 11.57
CA HIS A 122 -10.25 3.43 10.43
C HIS A 122 -8.79 3.23 10.02
N TYR A 123 -7.85 3.21 10.97
CA TYR A 123 -6.44 3.00 10.67
C TYR A 123 -6.16 1.61 10.10
N GLU A 124 -6.79 0.56 10.64
CA GLU A 124 -6.60 -0.81 10.12
C GLU A 124 -7.17 -0.98 8.71
N ASN A 125 -8.36 -0.42 8.44
CA ASN A 125 -8.94 -0.44 7.10
C ASN A 125 -8.10 0.36 6.09
N GLU A 126 -7.59 1.53 6.50
CA GLU A 126 -6.73 2.35 5.65
C GLU A 126 -5.36 1.71 5.40
N ALA A 127 -4.80 1.00 6.37
CA ALA A 127 -3.57 0.23 6.17
C ALA A 127 -3.80 -0.88 5.14
N LEU A 128 -4.89 -1.64 5.25
CA LEU A 128 -5.22 -2.73 4.31
C LEU A 128 -5.45 -2.19 2.89
N ARG A 129 -6.21 -1.10 2.76
CA ARG A 129 -6.38 -0.38 1.49
C ARG A 129 -5.03 0.08 0.94
N GLY A 130 -4.18 0.63 1.82
CA GLY A 130 -2.81 1.02 1.54
C GLY A 130 -1.97 -0.14 1.00
N ALA A 131 -2.00 -1.33 1.60
CA ALA A 131 -1.24 -2.48 1.09
C ALA A 131 -1.66 -2.87 -0.34
N HIS A 132 -2.96 -2.87 -0.63
CA HIS A 132 -3.42 -3.09 -1.99
C HIS A 132 -2.96 -2.00 -2.97
N LEU A 133 -2.98 -0.74 -2.54
CA LEU A 133 -2.49 0.40 -3.32
C LEU A 133 -0.97 0.34 -3.53
N TYR A 134 -0.20 -0.15 -2.56
CA TYR A 134 1.24 -0.35 -2.66
C TYR A 134 1.57 -1.34 -3.78
N VAL A 135 0.90 -2.50 -3.78
CA VAL A 135 1.04 -3.52 -4.83
C VAL A 135 0.59 -3.00 -6.19
N LEU A 136 -0.45 -2.17 -6.22
CA LEU A 136 -0.91 -1.54 -7.47
C LEU A 136 0.10 -0.51 -7.99
N ALA A 137 0.67 0.32 -7.10
CA ALA A 137 1.68 1.30 -7.45
C ALA A 137 2.95 0.65 -8.00
N GLU A 138 3.38 -0.47 -7.41
CA GLU A 138 4.48 -1.31 -7.92
C GLU A 138 4.19 -1.76 -9.37
N LYS A 139 2.99 -2.34 -9.61
CA LYS A 139 2.57 -2.82 -10.95
C LYS A 139 2.46 -1.72 -12.01
N LEU A 140 2.21 -0.48 -11.58
CA LEU A 140 2.08 0.68 -12.46
C LEU A 140 3.38 1.49 -12.57
N GLU A 141 4.47 1.01 -11.95
CA GLU A 141 5.77 1.67 -11.84
C GLU A 141 5.70 3.08 -11.22
N MET A 142 4.76 3.29 -10.31
CA MET A 142 4.53 4.56 -9.62
C MET A 142 5.32 4.63 -8.32
N ARG A 143 6.65 4.73 -8.41
CA ARG A 143 7.56 4.68 -7.25
C ARG A 143 7.26 5.74 -6.18
N THR A 144 6.87 6.95 -6.59
CA THR A 144 6.51 8.04 -5.66
C THR A 144 5.23 7.75 -4.90
N LEU A 145 4.22 7.16 -5.55
CA LEU A 145 3.02 6.68 -4.88
C LEU A 145 3.34 5.52 -3.92
N GLN A 146 4.14 4.56 -4.37
CA GLN A 146 4.58 3.44 -3.53
C GLN A 146 5.27 3.93 -2.25
N ALA A 147 6.17 4.92 -2.37
CA ALA A 147 6.84 5.55 -1.24
C ALA A 147 5.86 6.31 -0.32
N LEU A 148 4.88 7.03 -0.88
CA LEU A 148 3.84 7.71 -0.10
C LEU A 148 2.99 6.73 0.71
N VAL A 149 2.56 5.64 0.08
CA VAL A 149 1.80 4.56 0.73
C VAL A 149 2.61 3.93 1.85
N PHE A 150 3.90 3.61 1.60
CA PHE A 150 4.79 3.09 2.62
C PHE A 150 4.85 4.02 3.83
N ARG A 151 5.08 5.33 3.60
CA ARG A 151 5.12 6.32 4.68
C ARG A 151 3.81 6.39 5.45
N LYS A 152 2.66 6.32 4.78
CA LYS A 152 1.35 6.32 5.46
C LYS A 152 1.16 5.09 6.34
N ILE A 153 1.57 3.91 5.87
CA ILE A 153 1.45 2.67 6.67
C ILE A 153 2.44 2.70 7.84
N THR A 154 3.69 3.10 7.63
CA THR A 154 4.74 2.96 8.65
C THR A 154 4.85 4.15 9.60
N GLN A 155 4.50 5.37 9.15
CA GLN A 155 4.62 6.59 9.96
C GLN A 155 3.29 7.01 10.59
N ALA A 156 2.14 6.71 9.96
CA ALA A 156 0.84 7.16 10.43
C ALA A 156 0.16 6.15 11.37
N GLN A 157 0.82 5.83 12.48
CA GLN A 157 0.37 4.83 13.46
C GLN A 157 -0.10 5.48 14.77
N PHE A 158 -0.82 6.61 14.67
CA PHE A 158 -1.42 7.26 15.85
C PHE A 158 -2.25 6.27 16.67
N HIS A 159 -2.94 5.35 15.99
CA HIS A 159 -3.35 4.08 16.55
C HIS A 159 -2.46 2.96 16.00
N LYS A 160 -1.80 2.21 16.88
CA LYS A 160 -0.99 1.05 16.49
C LYS A 160 -1.88 -0.04 15.90
N TYR A 161 -1.37 -0.75 14.89
CA TYR A 161 -2.08 -1.87 14.28
C TYR A 161 -2.07 -3.10 15.20
N GLY A 162 -3.22 -3.77 15.33
CA GLY A 162 -3.27 -5.06 15.98
C GLY A 162 -2.61 -6.16 15.15
N ILE A 163 -2.23 -7.27 15.81
CA ILE A 163 -1.61 -8.45 15.18
C ILE A 163 -2.45 -8.96 14.01
N LYS A 164 -3.78 -9.00 14.17
CA LYS A 164 -4.70 -9.41 13.10
C LYS A 164 -4.52 -8.56 11.84
N CYS A 165 -4.49 -7.23 11.98
CA CYS A 165 -4.26 -6.30 10.87
C CYS A 165 -2.90 -6.55 10.22
N LEU A 166 -1.83 -6.70 11.01
CA LEU A 166 -0.48 -7.00 10.49
C LEU A 166 -0.42 -8.32 9.70
N LEU A 167 -1.11 -9.37 10.16
CA LEU A 167 -1.19 -10.65 9.45
C LEU A 167 -2.01 -10.55 8.15
N ASP A 168 -3.07 -9.75 8.14
CA ASP A 168 -3.88 -9.51 6.94
C ASP A 168 -3.10 -8.64 5.92
N LEU A 169 -2.34 -7.64 6.37
CA LEU A 169 -1.37 -6.90 5.56
C LEU A 169 -0.31 -7.83 4.96
N ALA A 170 0.25 -8.72 5.77
CA ALA A 170 1.22 -9.71 5.32
C ALA A 170 0.60 -10.66 4.27
N MET A 171 -0.67 -11.06 4.42
CA MET A 171 -1.35 -11.83 3.39
C MET A 171 -1.39 -11.07 2.07
N VAL A 172 -1.77 -9.79 2.05
CA VAL A 172 -1.82 -8.99 0.82
C VAL A 172 -0.43 -8.85 0.19
N MET A 173 0.58 -8.47 0.99
CA MET A 173 1.92 -8.22 0.49
C MET A 173 2.60 -9.51 0.00
N PHE A 174 2.61 -10.56 0.80
CA PHE A 174 3.33 -11.80 0.47
C PHE A 174 2.56 -12.71 -0.50
N SER A 175 1.27 -12.46 -0.74
CA SER A 175 0.53 -13.18 -1.79
C SER A 175 0.59 -12.50 -3.16
N ARG A 176 1.20 -11.32 -3.27
CA ARG A 176 1.21 -10.57 -4.53
C ARG A 176 1.90 -11.37 -5.65
N PRO A 177 1.32 -11.40 -6.88
CA PRO A 177 1.94 -12.09 -8.01
C PRO A 177 3.36 -11.60 -8.22
N GLN A 178 4.32 -12.51 -8.42
CA GLN A 178 5.64 -12.14 -8.94
C GLN A 178 5.45 -11.57 -10.35
N GLU A 179 6.13 -10.46 -10.63
CA GLU A 179 6.07 -9.63 -11.85
C GLU A 179 5.42 -10.34 -13.05
N SER A 180 4.19 -9.95 -13.34
CA SER A 180 3.61 -10.16 -14.65
C SER A 180 3.62 -8.82 -15.35
N ASP A 181 4.64 -8.58 -16.17
CA ASP A 181 4.85 -7.30 -16.83
C ASP A 181 3.59 -6.83 -17.53
N MET A 182 3.02 -5.69 -17.09
CA MET A 182 1.95 -5.02 -17.82
C MET A 182 2.37 -4.68 -19.25
N ASN A 183 3.68 -4.60 -19.49
CA ASN A 183 4.31 -4.58 -20.80
C ASN A 183 4.67 -6.00 -21.20
N GLY A 184 4.02 -6.61 -22.20
CA GLY A 184 4.33 -7.99 -22.65
C GLY A 184 5.73 -8.23 -23.27
N LYS A 185 6.79 -7.54 -22.82
CA LYS A 185 8.18 -7.82 -23.17
C LYS A 185 8.74 -8.86 -22.20
N GLY A 186 9.04 -10.04 -22.74
CA GLY A 186 9.51 -11.19 -21.98
C GLY A 186 10.72 -10.90 -21.11
N ARG A 187 10.66 -11.47 -19.90
CA ARG A 187 11.72 -11.69 -18.91
C ARG A 187 13.14 -11.69 -19.51
N CYS A 188 13.98 -10.76 -19.05
CA CYS A 188 15.37 -11.12 -18.81
C CYS A 188 15.35 -12.17 -17.70
N LYS A 189 15.85 -13.37 -18.00
CA LYS A 189 16.15 -14.37 -16.98
C LYS A 189 17.07 -13.72 -15.95
N ARG A 190 16.63 -13.58 -14.71
CA ARG A 190 17.55 -13.50 -13.57
C ARG A 190 18.09 -14.92 -13.43
N ASP A 191 19.36 -15.08 -13.77
CA ASP A 191 20.08 -16.33 -13.55
C ASP A 191 20.08 -16.63 -12.04
N ASP A 192 19.66 -17.84 -11.71
CA ASP A 192 19.72 -18.44 -10.38
C ASP A 192 21.19 -18.72 -10.03
N ASP A 193 21.94 -17.69 -9.62
CA ASP A 193 23.20 -17.85 -8.87
C ASP A 193 23.67 -16.47 -8.39
N ASP A 194 23.31 -16.08 -7.15
CA ASP A 194 24.29 -15.57 -6.19
C ASP A 194 23.63 -15.32 -4.82
N ASN A 195 24.39 -15.61 -3.77
CA ASN A 195 24.03 -15.41 -2.35
C ASN A 195 23.97 -13.93 -1.94
N ASN A 196 23.25 -13.10 -2.68
CA ASN A 196 22.83 -11.80 -2.20
C ASN A 196 21.43 -11.96 -1.57
N PHE A 197 21.34 -11.77 -0.26
CA PHE A 197 20.10 -11.32 0.36
C PHE A 197 19.79 -9.92 -0.20
N ASP A 198 19.29 -9.92 -1.44
CA ASP A 198 18.89 -8.76 -2.24
C ASP A 198 17.96 -7.90 -1.37
N GLU A 199 18.20 -6.58 -1.30
CA GLU A 199 17.44 -5.61 -0.52
C GLU A 199 15.93 -5.89 -0.66
N GLY A 200 15.36 -6.55 0.35
CA GLY A 200 13.96 -6.97 0.30
C GLY A 200 13.02 -5.78 0.14
N ASP A 201 11.81 -6.04 -0.35
CA ASP A 201 10.75 -5.03 -0.42
C ASP A 201 10.59 -4.32 0.94
N ALA A 202 10.62 -2.98 0.93
CA ALA A 202 10.68 -2.18 2.16
C ALA A 202 9.48 -2.43 3.07
N LEU A 203 8.29 -2.62 2.50
CA LEU A 203 7.07 -2.88 3.28
C LEU A 203 7.03 -4.33 3.77
N GLU A 204 7.52 -5.30 3.00
CA GLU A 204 7.71 -6.66 3.49
C GLU A 204 8.69 -6.72 4.68
N ASN A 205 9.84 -6.06 4.57
CA ASN A 205 10.84 -6.01 5.64
C ASN A 205 10.26 -5.35 6.90
N TRP A 206 9.56 -4.23 6.73
CA TRP A 206 8.87 -3.57 7.83
C TRP A 206 7.81 -4.48 8.49
N LEU A 207 7.02 -5.22 7.72
CA LEU A 207 6.03 -6.17 8.24
C LEU A 207 6.67 -7.33 9.01
N VAL A 208 7.78 -7.86 8.51
CA VAL A 208 8.54 -8.92 9.21
C VAL A 208 9.01 -8.42 10.56
N GLU A 209 9.58 -7.22 10.61
CA GLU A 209 10.06 -6.60 11.85
C GLU A 209 8.91 -6.29 12.83
N ALA A 210 7.79 -5.75 12.33
CA ALA A 210 6.61 -5.45 13.15
C ALA A 210 6.02 -6.72 13.80
N LEU A 211 5.95 -7.83 13.06
CA LEU A 211 5.45 -9.11 13.56
C LEU A 211 6.46 -9.83 14.46
N LYS A 212 7.76 -9.69 14.20
CA LYS A 212 8.83 -10.19 15.08
C LYS A 212 8.72 -9.57 16.48
N ASN A 213 8.55 -8.25 16.54
CA ASN A 213 8.42 -7.51 17.79
C ASN A 213 7.14 -7.88 18.58
N GLN A 214 6.13 -8.46 17.91
CA GLN A 214 4.90 -8.94 18.52
C GLN A 214 4.78 -10.48 18.48
N PHE A 215 5.91 -11.20 18.33
CA PHE A 215 5.88 -12.63 18.01
C PHE A 215 5.25 -13.48 19.11
N GLN A 216 5.58 -13.23 20.38
CA GLN A 216 5.02 -13.98 21.51
C GLN A 216 3.50 -13.82 21.59
N ALA A 217 3.00 -12.58 21.60
CA ALA A 217 1.56 -12.30 21.56
C ALA A 217 0.88 -12.90 20.30
N THR A 218 1.58 -12.90 19.16
CA THR A 218 1.10 -13.54 17.93
C THR A 218 0.92 -15.04 18.11
N MET A 219 1.87 -15.72 18.76
CA MET A 219 1.80 -17.17 18.98
C MET A 219 0.77 -17.55 20.05
N ILE A 220 0.58 -16.72 21.08
CA ILE A 220 -0.41 -16.98 22.13
C ILE A 220 -1.84 -16.78 21.61
N HIS A 221 -2.12 -15.63 20.97
CA HIS A 221 -3.49 -15.23 20.65
C HIS A 221 -3.87 -15.45 19.17
N HIS A 222 -2.90 -15.51 18.26
CA HIS A 222 -3.13 -15.48 16.81
C HIS A 222 -2.41 -16.59 16.02
N ALA A 223 -1.89 -17.63 16.66
CA ALA A 223 -1.09 -18.68 16.00
C ALA A 223 -1.78 -19.29 14.78
N ARG A 224 -3.08 -19.59 14.88
CA ARG A 224 -3.85 -20.15 13.74
C ARG A 224 -3.82 -19.24 12.53
N GLN A 225 -3.96 -17.92 12.74
CA GLN A 225 -3.92 -16.95 11.65
C GLN A 225 -2.51 -16.79 11.11
N PHE A 226 -1.49 -16.76 11.98
CA PHE A 226 -0.08 -16.73 11.56
C PHE A 226 0.24 -17.91 10.63
N PHE A 227 -0.08 -19.15 11.05
CA PHE A 227 0.16 -20.33 10.24
C PHE A 227 -0.71 -20.38 8.98
N ARG A 228 -1.90 -19.79 8.99
CA ARG A 228 -2.70 -19.61 7.76
C ARG A 228 -1.95 -18.76 6.73
N VAL A 229 -1.35 -17.64 7.16
CA VAL A 229 -0.54 -16.79 6.28
C VAL A 229 0.74 -17.51 5.88
N ALA A 230 1.48 -18.11 6.82
CA ALA A 230 2.74 -18.79 6.56
C ALA A 230 2.63 -20.00 5.63
N ASN A 231 1.52 -20.74 5.71
CA ASN A 231 1.27 -21.90 4.85
C ASN A 231 0.55 -21.54 3.54
N HIS A 232 0.12 -20.30 3.36
CA HIS A 232 -0.42 -19.85 2.08
C HIS A 232 0.67 -19.98 1.00
N GLY A 233 0.36 -20.65 -0.11
CA GLY A 233 1.38 -21.07 -1.09
C GLY A 233 2.26 -19.94 -1.62
N ALA A 234 1.68 -18.76 -1.89
CA ALA A 234 2.46 -17.60 -2.34
C ALA A 234 3.31 -16.99 -1.21
N CYS A 235 2.77 -16.92 0.01
CA CYS A 235 3.47 -16.36 1.16
C CYS A 235 4.63 -17.26 1.60
N LYS A 236 4.44 -18.58 1.54
CA LYS A 236 5.47 -19.59 1.77
C LYS A 236 6.62 -19.43 0.76
N LYS A 237 6.30 -19.25 -0.53
CA LYS A 237 7.31 -19.03 -1.58
C LYS A 237 8.13 -17.75 -1.36
N ARG A 238 7.51 -16.69 -0.85
CA ARG A 238 8.20 -15.44 -0.45
C ARG A 238 8.83 -15.49 0.95
N GLY A 239 8.83 -16.65 1.58
CA GLY A 239 9.51 -16.89 2.85
C GLY A 239 8.88 -16.20 4.07
N PHE A 240 7.61 -15.79 4.04
CA PHE A 240 6.98 -15.02 5.13
C PHE A 240 7.24 -15.62 6.53
N GLY A 241 6.81 -16.86 6.75
CA GLY A 241 6.92 -17.50 8.08
C GLY A 241 8.37 -17.72 8.49
N VAL A 242 9.24 -18.11 7.54
CA VAL A 242 10.67 -18.32 7.79
C VAL A 242 11.37 -17.02 8.15
N ARG A 243 11.07 -15.92 7.46
CA ARG A 243 11.65 -14.59 7.73
C ARG A 243 11.28 -14.08 9.12
N VAL A 244 10.01 -14.20 9.52
CA VAL A 244 9.57 -13.79 10.86
C VAL A 244 10.24 -14.63 11.95
N LEU A 245 10.23 -15.96 11.80
CA LEU A 245 10.82 -16.88 12.78
C LEU A 245 12.33 -16.68 12.89
N ARG A 246 13.03 -16.61 11.76
CA ARG A 246 14.49 -16.40 11.74
C ARG A 246 14.86 -15.08 12.39
N SER A 247 14.18 -13.98 12.03
CA SER A 247 14.43 -12.68 12.64
C SER A 247 14.23 -12.71 14.17
N LYS A 248 13.25 -13.49 14.66
CA LYS A 248 13.05 -13.65 16.11
C LYS A 248 14.13 -14.51 16.78
N VAL A 249 14.60 -15.56 16.11
CA VAL A 249 15.72 -16.38 16.59
C VAL A 249 16.99 -15.54 16.66
N ASP A 250 17.26 -14.72 15.64
CA ASP A 250 18.42 -13.83 15.61
C ASP A 250 18.39 -12.84 16.79
N ASP A 251 17.22 -12.28 17.15
CA ASP A 251 17.06 -11.45 18.36
C ASP A 251 17.39 -12.22 19.65
N TRP A 252 16.94 -13.48 19.77
CA TRP A 252 17.21 -14.31 20.95
C TRP A 252 18.67 -14.70 21.07
N GLU A 253 19.33 -15.04 19.96
CA GLU A 253 20.76 -15.32 19.93
C GLU A 253 21.58 -14.10 20.34
N ALA A 254 21.15 -12.89 19.96
CA ALA A 254 21.80 -11.63 20.33
C ALA A 254 21.68 -11.30 21.83
N LEU A 255 20.64 -11.77 22.52
CA LEU A 255 20.43 -11.56 23.97
C LEU A 255 21.29 -12.48 24.84
N GLY A 256 21.87 -13.54 24.26
CA GLY A 256 22.75 -14.47 24.95
C GLY A 256 22.03 -15.54 25.80
N PRO A 257 22.77 -16.51 26.34
CA PRO A 257 22.21 -17.70 27.00
C PRO A 257 21.53 -17.44 28.36
N ASP A 258 21.68 -16.25 28.94
CA ASP A 258 21.13 -15.88 30.25
C ASP A 258 19.71 -15.26 30.15
N PHE A 259 19.16 -15.10 28.94
CA PHE A 259 17.82 -14.57 28.75
C PHE A 259 16.75 -15.65 28.95
N ILE A 260 16.10 -15.64 30.11
CA ILE A 260 14.85 -16.39 30.35
C ILE A 260 13.71 -15.54 29.80
N ALA A 261 12.96 -16.05 28.82
CA ALA A 261 11.75 -15.39 28.33
C ALA A 261 10.78 -15.18 29.49
N SER A 262 10.67 -13.95 29.99
CA SER A 262 9.68 -13.55 30.98
C SER A 262 8.33 -13.34 30.29
N GLU A 263 7.27 -13.85 30.90
CA GLU A 263 5.89 -13.49 30.58
C GLU A 263 5.69 -12.02 30.98
N ASP A 264 5.61 -11.13 29.99
CA ASP A 264 5.02 -9.80 30.21
C ASP A 264 3.49 -10.00 30.25
N ASP A 265 2.98 -10.21 31.47
CA ASP A 265 1.57 -10.00 31.80
C ASP A 265 1.30 -8.49 31.87
N ASP A 266 0.70 -7.92 30.81
CA ASP A 266 -0.08 -6.67 30.85
C ASP A 266 -1.11 -6.61 29.69
#